data_AF-A0A1F5FB47-F1
#
_entry.id   AF-A0A1F5FB47-F1
#
_cell.length_a   1.000
_cell.length_b   1.000
_cell.length_c   1.000
_cell.angle_alpha   90.00
_cell.angle_beta   90.00
_cell.angle_gamma   90.00
#
_symmetry.space_group_name_H-M   'P 1'
#
loop_
_entity.id
_entity.type
_entity.pdbx_description
1 polymer ?
#
loop_
_entity_poly.entity_id
_entity_poly.type
_entity_poly.pdbx_seq_one_letter_code
_entity_poly.pdbx_strand_id
1 'polypeptide(L)'
;MSGNNYAHIVRWLIFGTMLVALAMLLAFALDWIAAPLENNSPGNVKSLSRQANNAWEALNSQRESISVLDSRAEDMVLAYGEDQSKWPQGKRDEYLQLRQQYHNAIIAYNSACGQYRAMWSDEWRSVPAPDDLPTTCEMISE
;
A
#
# COMPACT_ATOMS: atom_id res chain seq x y z
N MET A 1 -63.55 24.46 -21.78
CA MET A 1 -62.59 23.50 -22.36
C MET A 1 -61.24 23.66 -21.67
N SER A 2 -60.72 22.72 -20.89
CA SER A 2 -61.26 22.07 -19.69
C SER A 2 -60.00 21.62 -18.93
N GLY A 3 -59.84 22.05 -17.68
CA GLY A 3 -58.63 21.83 -16.84
C GLY A 3 -58.21 20.36 -16.66
N ASN A 4 -59.02 19.41 -17.15
CA ASN A 4 -58.74 17.98 -17.17
C ASN A 4 -57.51 17.59 -18.01
N ASN A 5 -57.22 18.28 -19.12
CA ASN A 5 -56.08 17.92 -19.97
C ASN A 5 -54.74 18.28 -19.30
N TYR A 6 -54.69 19.44 -18.62
CA TYR A 6 -53.51 19.85 -17.86
C TYR A 6 -53.28 18.95 -16.65
N ALA A 7 -54.34 18.60 -15.91
CA ALA A 7 -54.26 17.67 -14.79
C ALA A 7 -53.77 16.27 -15.23
N HIS A 8 -54.20 15.78 -16.40
CA HIS A 8 -53.72 14.51 -16.95
C HIS A 8 -52.24 14.57 -17.37
N ILE A 9 -51.82 15.64 -18.04
CA ILE A 9 -50.42 15.83 -18.48
C ILE A 9 -49.49 15.90 -17.27
N VAL A 10 -49.86 16.68 -16.24
CA VAL A 10 -49.07 16.79 -14.99
C VAL A 10 -48.99 15.45 -14.26
N ARG A 11 -50.08 14.67 -14.23
CA ARG A 11 -50.10 13.35 -13.57
C ARG A 11 -49.20 12.33 -14.28
N TRP A 12 -49.14 12.36 -15.61
CA TRP A 12 -48.21 11.55 -16.39
C TRP A 12 -46.75 11.99 -16.22
N LEU A 13 -46.47 13.29 -16.13
CA LEU A 13 -45.13 13.81 -15.86
C LEU A 13 -44.61 13.41 -14.46
N ILE A 14 -45.47 13.46 -13.43
CA ILE A 14 -45.11 13.01 -12.08
C ILE A 14 -44.86 11.49 -12.06
N PHE A 15 -45.70 10.72 -12.75
CA PHE A 15 -45.52 9.27 -12.81
C PHE A 15 -44.24 8.87 -13.56
N GLY A 16 -43.94 9.54 -14.67
CA GLY A 16 -42.71 9.34 -15.45
C GLY A 16 -41.46 9.69 -14.64
N THR A 17 -41.46 10.82 -13.92
CA THR A 17 -40.32 11.21 -13.07
C THR A 17 -40.14 10.30 -11.86
N MET A 18 -41.23 9.82 -11.25
CA MET A 18 -41.15 8.80 -10.19
C MET A 18 -40.57 7.48 -10.69
N LEU A 19 -40.95 7.02 -11.89
CA LEU A 19 -40.39 5.79 -12.46
C LEU A 19 -38.89 5.92 -12.77
N VAL A 20 -38.45 7.07 -13.27
CA VAL A 20 -37.03 7.32 -13.52
C VAL A 20 -36.25 7.39 -12.20
N ALA A 21 -36.77 8.09 -11.19
CA ALA A 21 -36.15 8.15 -9.87
C ALA A 21 -36.07 6.77 -9.21
N LEU A 22 -37.12 5.94 -9.35
CA LEU A 22 -37.13 4.57 -8.86
C LEU A 22 -36.09 3.71 -9.58
N ALA A 23 -35.98 3.82 -10.90
CA ALA A 23 -34.98 3.09 -11.69
C ALA A 23 -33.54 3.51 -11.32
N MET A 24 -33.30 4.81 -11.10
CA MET A 24 -32.00 5.31 -10.64
C MET A 24 -31.66 4.81 -9.24
N LEU A 25 -32.62 4.80 -8.31
CA LEU A 25 -32.43 4.24 -6.97
C LEU A 25 -32.16 2.73 -7.03
N LEU A 26 -32.84 2.01 -7.92
CA LEU A 26 -32.61 0.58 -8.11
C LEU A 26 -31.21 0.30 -8.67
N ALA A 27 -30.77 1.05 -9.68
CA ALA A 27 -29.43 0.93 -10.25
C ALA A 27 -28.35 1.25 -9.20
N PHE A 28 -28.53 2.33 -8.45
CA PHE A 28 -27.62 2.69 -7.36
C PHE A 28 -27.57 1.60 -6.28
N ALA A 29 -28.71 1.03 -5.88
CA ALA A 29 -28.75 -0.06 -4.92
C ALA A 29 -28.07 -1.34 -5.45
N LEU A 30 -28.23 -1.64 -6.75
CA LEU A 30 -27.57 -2.78 -7.40
C LEU A 30 -26.04 -2.57 -7.46
N ASP A 31 -25.56 -1.39 -7.84
CA ASP A 31 -24.12 -1.07 -7.85
C ASP A 31 -23.52 -1.17 -6.44
N TRP A 32 -24.27 -0.75 -5.41
CA TRP A 32 -23.83 -0.84 -4.01
C TRP A 32 -23.71 -2.28 -3.51
N ILE A 33 -24.57 -3.19 -3.98
CA ILE A 33 -24.52 -4.62 -3.64
C ILE A 33 -23.48 -5.37 -4.49
N ALA A 34 -23.26 -4.94 -5.74
CA ALA A 34 -22.32 -5.57 -6.66
C ALA A 34 -20.84 -5.22 -6.38
N ALA A 35 -20.56 -3.98 -5.96
CA ALA A 35 -19.19 -3.55 -5.62
C ALA A 35 -18.43 -4.47 -4.63
N PRO A 36 -19.04 -4.95 -3.52
CA PRO A 36 -18.37 -5.90 -2.64
C PRO A 36 -18.21 -7.31 -3.23
N LEU A 37 -19.01 -7.69 -4.23
CA LEU A 37 -18.87 -8.98 -4.96
C LEU A 37 -17.71 -8.94 -5.96
N GLU A 38 -17.48 -7.82 -6.65
CA GLU A 38 -16.33 -7.65 -7.55
C GLU A 38 -15.00 -7.55 -6.80
N ASN A 39 -14.97 -6.83 -5.68
CA ASN A 39 -13.77 -6.71 -4.84
C ASN A 39 -13.33 -8.04 -4.21
N ASN A 40 -14.25 -8.96 -3.96
CA ASN A 40 -13.96 -10.32 -3.48
C ASN A 40 -13.84 -11.35 -4.61
N SER A 41 -13.75 -10.91 -5.87
CA SER A 41 -13.56 -11.83 -6.98
C SER A 41 -12.22 -12.58 -6.85
N PRO A 42 -12.17 -13.90 -7.16
CA PRO A 42 -10.93 -14.69 -7.04
C PRO A 42 -9.74 -14.12 -7.81
N GLY A 43 -10.00 -13.39 -8.91
CA GLY A 43 -8.97 -12.72 -9.69
C GLY A 43 -8.35 -11.53 -8.96
N ASN A 44 -9.16 -10.71 -8.30
CA ASN A 44 -8.69 -9.56 -7.53
C ASN A 44 -7.87 -10.02 -6.31
N VAL A 45 -8.40 -10.98 -5.53
CA VAL A 45 -7.70 -11.56 -4.37
C VAL A 45 -6.31 -12.09 -4.79
N LYS A 46 -6.23 -12.85 -5.89
CA LYS A 46 -4.95 -13.37 -6.38
C LYS A 46 -3.96 -12.29 -6.80
N SER A 47 -4.46 -11.19 -7.39
CA SER A 47 -3.63 -10.04 -7.76
C SER A 47 -3.07 -9.33 -6.53
N LEU A 48 -3.94 -9.01 -5.57
CA LEU A 48 -3.56 -8.39 -4.30
C LEU A 48 -2.59 -9.27 -3.52
N SER A 49 -2.82 -10.59 -3.45
CA SER A 49 -1.90 -11.54 -2.80
C SER A 49 -0.52 -11.49 -3.44
N ARG A 50 -0.42 -11.44 -4.78
CA ARG A 50 0.87 -11.34 -5.47
C ARG A 50 1.56 -10.01 -5.19
N GLN A 51 0.82 -8.90 -5.21
CA GLN A 51 1.35 -7.59 -4.88
C GLN A 51 1.90 -7.55 -3.46
N ALA A 52 1.15 -8.09 -2.50
CA ALA A 52 1.57 -8.19 -1.11
C ALA A 52 2.81 -9.07 -0.94
N ASN A 53 2.84 -10.25 -1.58
CA ASN A 53 4.01 -11.12 -1.55
C ASN A 53 5.26 -10.44 -2.12
N ASN A 54 5.16 -9.79 -3.28
CA ASN A 54 6.28 -9.10 -3.90
C ASN A 54 6.80 -7.94 -3.02
N ALA A 55 5.90 -7.19 -2.40
CA ALA A 55 6.27 -6.11 -1.48
C ALA A 55 6.97 -6.67 -0.22
N TRP A 56 6.50 -7.80 0.29
CA TRP A 56 7.13 -8.48 1.42
C TRP A 56 8.52 -9.03 1.09
N GLU A 57 8.67 -9.70 -0.06
CA GLU A 57 9.98 -10.17 -0.55
C GLU A 57 10.96 -9.02 -0.75
N ALA A 58 10.51 -7.90 -1.31
CA ALA A 58 11.32 -6.70 -1.47
C ALA A 58 11.76 -6.12 -0.12
N LEU A 59 10.88 -6.08 0.89
CA LEU A 59 11.22 -5.66 2.24
C LEU A 59 12.27 -6.57 2.88
N ASN A 60 12.13 -7.89 2.74
CA ASN A 60 13.11 -8.84 3.27
C ASN A 60 14.49 -8.66 2.60
N SER A 61 14.52 -8.51 1.28
CA SER A 61 15.76 -8.24 0.55
C SER A 61 16.42 -6.92 0.98
N GLN A 62 15.63 -5.87 1.20
CA GLN A 62 16.15 -4.61 1.72
C GLN A 62 16.72 -4.75 3.14
N ARG A 63 16.04 -5.50 4.02
CA ARG A 63 16.51 -5.77 5.38
C ARG A 63 17.83 -6.52 5.38
N GLU A 64 17.98 -7.52 4.50
CA GLU A 64 19.24 -8.23 4.31
C GLU A 64 20.34 -7.29 3.81
N SER A 65 20.05 -6.44 2.81
CA SER A 65 21.00 -5.44 2.32
C SER A 65 21.45 -4.47 3.41
N ILE A 66 20.55 -4.04 4.30
CA ILE A 66 20.88 -3.18 5.45
C ILE A 66 21.84 -3.91 6.39
N SER A 67 21.55 -5.16 6.73
CA SER A 67 22.42 -5.98 7.58
C SER A 67 23.83 -6.15 6.99
N VAL A 68 23.94 -6.32 5.68
CA VAL A 68 25.24 -6.43 4.99
C VAL A 68 26.01 -5.10 5.01
N LEU A 69 25.32 -3.97 4.87
CA LEU A 69 25.97 -2.65 4.95
C LEU A 69 26.49 -2.37 6.36
N ASP A 70 25.72 -2.76 7.38
CA ASP A 70 26.11 -2.61 8.78
C ASP A 70 27.33 -3.48 9.11
N SER A 71 27.29 -4.76 8.74
CA SER A 71 28.40 -5.68 9.00
C SER A 71 29.69 -5.23 8.32
N ARG A 72 29.61 -4.68 7.11
CA ARG A 72 30.77 -4.09 6.42
C ARG A 72 31.33 -2.88 7.16
N ALA A 73 30.46 -2.07 7.77
CA ALA A 73 30.90 -0.91 8.54
C ALA A 73 31.60 -1.36 9.83
N GLU A 74 31.06 -2.38 10.50
CA GLU A 74 31.70 -3.01 11.66
C GLU A 74 33.05 -3.64 11.30
N ASP A 75 33.14 -4.36 10.17
CA ASP A 75 34.40 -4.95 9.70
C ASP A 75 35.49 -3.90 9.47
N MET A 76 35.12 -2.72 8.94
CA MET A 76 36.07 -1.61 8.80
C MET A 76 36.54 -1.09 10.17
N VAL A 77 35.64 -1.00 11.15
CA VAL A 77 35.98 -0.58 12.52
C VAL A 77 36.90 -1.61 13.19
N LEU A 78 36.64 -2.90 13.01
CA LEU A 78 37.49 -3.97 13.51
C LEU A 78 38.88 -3.95 12.86
N ALA A 79 38.97 -3.63 11.56
CA ALA A 79 40.23 -3.61 10.81
C ALA A 79 41.10 -2.37 11.09
N TYR A 80 40.50 -1.20 11.27
CA TYR A 80 41.23 0.08 11.40
C TYR A 80 41.17 0.68 12.82
N GLY A 81 40.37 0.10 13.72
CA GLY A 81 40.15 0.53 15.09
C GLY A 81 39.04 1.58 15.23
N GLU A 82 38.52 1.75 16.44
CA GLU A 82 37.40 2.65 16.77
C GLU A 82 37.67 4.14 16.42
N ASP A 83 38.92 4.57 16.51
CA ASP A 83 39.30 5.97 16.28
C ASP A 83 39.48 6.28 14.79
N GLN A 84 38.36 6.64 14.15
CA GLN A 84 38.30 7.02 12.72
C GLN A 84 39.25 8.16 12.34
N SER A 85 39.66 9.01 13.29
CA SER A 85 40.58 10.13 13.04
C SER A 85 42.00 9.66 12.69
N LYS A 86 42.35 8.42 13.06
CA LYS A 86 43.63 7.78 12.74
C LYS A 86 43.61 7.01 11.43
N TRP A 87 42.44 6.85 10.81
CA TRP A 87 42.32 6.06 9.59
C TRP A 87 42.96 6.77 8.40
N PRO A 88 43.52 6.02 7.44
CA PRO A 88 43.90 6.57 6.14
C PRO A 88 42.71 7.31 5.51
N GLN A 89 42.95 8.49 4.93
CA GLN A 89 41.89 9.36 4.43
C GLN A 89 40.91 8.62 3.49
N GLY A 90 41.41 7.88 2.50
CA GLY A 90 40.56 7.13 1.58
C GLY A 90 39.68 6.07 2.26
N LYS A 91 40.14 5.48 3.38
CA LYS A 91 39.35 4.51 4.14
C LYS A 91 38.29 5.17 5.01
N ARG A 92 38.57 6.38 5.51
CA ARG A 92 37.57 7.20 6.19
C ARG A 92 36.47 7.62 5.23
N ASP A 93 36.82 8.06 4.02
CA ASP A 93 35.86 8.46 3.00
C ASP A 93 34.97 7.28 2.56
N GLU A 94 35.56 6.10 2.36
CA GLU A 94 34.84 4.85 2.07
C GLU A 94 33.84 4.49 3.19
N TYR A 95 34.26 4.60 4.45
CA TYR A 95 33.39 4.34 5.60
C TYR A 95 32.25 5.35 5.71
N LEU A 96 32.51 6.64 5.51
CA LEU A 96 31.46 7.67 5.51
C LEU A 96 30.45 7.43 4.40
N GLN A 97 30.90 7.04 3.20
CA GLN A 97 30.01 6.65 2.11
C GLN A 97 29.19 5.41 2.46
N LEU A 98 29.80 4.41 3.08
CA LEU A 98 29.11 3.20 3.51
C LEU A 98 28.03 3.49 4.57
N ARG A 99 28.34 4.32 5.58
CA ARG A 99 27.36 4.77 6.59
C ARG A 99 26.23 5.59 5.97
N GLN A 100 26.52 6.42 4.97
CA GLN A 100 25.48 7.14 4.23
C GLN A 100 24.57 6.19 3.45
N GLN A 101 25.13 5.15 2.82
CA GLN A 101 24.34 4.14 2.11
C GLN A 101 23.46 3.35 3.07
N TYR A 102 23.98 2.97 4.24
CA TYR A 102 23.23 2.33 5.31
C TYR A 102 22.03 3.19 5.76
N HIS A 103 22.28 4.46 6.07
CA HIS A 103 21.23 5.42 6.46
C HIS A 103 20.14 5.54 5.40
N ASN A 104 20.54 5.72 4.14
CA ASN A 104 19.61 5.83 3.02
C ASN A 104 18.79 4.53 2.82
N ALA A 105 19.41 3.37 3.03
CA ALA A 105 18.74 2.07 2.94
C ALA A 105 17.68 1.92 4.04
N ILE A 106 17.97 2.35 5.28
CA ILE A 106 16.98 2.36 6.38
C ILE A 106 15.80 3.28 6.05
N ILE A 107 16.04 4.48 5.53
CA ILE A 107 14.96 5.40 5.12
C ILE A 107 14.09 4.75 4.05
N ALA A 108 14.71 4.16 3.02
CA ALA A 108 13.99 3.49 1.94
C ALA A 108 13.15 2.31 2.46
N TYR A 109 13.72 1.49 3.35
CA TYR A 109 13.03 0.38 3.99
C TYR A 109 11.84 0.86 4.84
N ASN A 110 12.03 1.88 5.69
CA ASN A 110 10.97 2.39 6.54
C ASN A 110 9.83 3.01 5.72
N SER A 111 10.15 3.68 4.60
CA SER A 111 9.15 4.17 3.64
C SER A 111 8.37 3.03 2.99
N ALA A 112 9.06 2.00 2.49
CA ALA A 112 8.43 0.81 1.91
C ALA A 112 7.58 0.06 2.94
N CYS A 113 8.03 -0.03 4.19
CA CYS A 113 7.27 -0.63 5.29
C CYS A 113 6.00 0.17 5.58
N GLY A 114 6.07 1.51 5.56
CA GLY A 114 4.88 2.37 5.66
C GLY A 114 3.86 2.10 4.55
N GLN A 115 4.33 1.96 3.30
CA GLN A 115 3.48 1.64 2.14
C GLN A 115 2.86 0.24 2.26
N TYR A 116 3.64 -0.74 2.71
CA TYR A 116 3.15 -2.10 2.95
C TYR A 116 2.03 -2.13 3.99
N ARG A 117 2.19 -1.40 5.11
CA ARG A 117 1.13 -1.27 6.12
C ARG A 117 -0.12 -0.58 5.56
N ALA A 118 0.03 0.46 4.73
CA ALA A 118 -1.09 1.15 4.11
C ALA A 118 -1.85 0.26 3.12
N MET A 119 -1.15 -0.54 2.32
CA MET A 119 -1.77 -1.54 1.44
C MET A 119 -2.67 -2.50 2.24
N TRP A 120 -2.22 -2.97 3.41
CA TRP A 120 -3.05 -3.82 4.28
C TRP A 120 -4.24 -3.09 4.92
N SER A 121 -4.13 -1.79 5.23
CA SER A 121 -5.25 -1.03 5.79
C SER A 121 -6.30 -0.65 4.75
N ASP A 122 -5.88 -0.44 3.50
CA ASP A 122 -6.71 0.19 2.47
C ASP A 122 -7.25 -0.87 1.50
N GLU A 123 -6.37 -1.64 0.84
CA GLU A 123 -6.73 -2.60 -0.21
C GLU A 123 -7.29 -3.90 0.38
N TRP A 124 -6.79 -4.30 1.55
CA TRP A 124 -7.21 -5.55 2.22
C TRP A 124 -8.33 -5.37 3.24
N ARG A 125 -8.85 -4.15 3.42
CA ARG A 125 -9.88 -3.85 4.44
C ARG A 125 -11.12 -4.74 4.34
N SER A 126 -11.53 -5.05 3.12
CA SER A 126 -12.76 -5.81 2.81
C SER A 126 -12.49 -7.14 2.12
N VAL A 127 -11.23 -7.58 2.08
CA VAL A 127 -10.77 -8.80 1.41
C VAL A 127 -10.19 -9.73 2.47
N PRO A 128 -10.52 -11.03 2.49
CA PRO A 128 -9.90 -11.96 3.42
C PRO A 128 -8.38 -12.00 3.19
N ALA A 129 -7.61 -11.63 4.21
CA ALA A 129 -6.16 -11.68 4.16
C ALA A 129 -5.68 -13.13 3.97
N PRO A 130 -4.64 -13.35 3.15
CA PRO A 130 -4.04 -14.67 3.00
C PRO A 130 -3.25 -15.04 4.26
N ASP A 131 -3.41 -16.29 4.74
CA ASP A 131 -2.87 -16.77 6.03
C ASP A 131 -1.34 -16.84 6.09
N ASP A 132 -0.67 -16.78 4.94
CA ASP A 132 0.78 -16.99 4.78
C ASP A 132 1.60 -15.69 4.77
N LEU A 133 0.96 -14.52 4.69
CA LEU A 133 1.66 -13.24 4.59
C LEU A 133 1.50 -12.40 5.87
N PRO A 134 2.61 -11.87 6.41
CA PRO A 134 2.53 -10.99 7.56
C PRO A 134 1.89 -9.67 7.17
N THR A 135 0.85 -9.24 7.90
CA THR A 135 0.16 -7.96 7.64
C THR A 135 0.89 -6.75 8.20
N THR A 136 2.00 -6.99 8.90
CA THR A 136 2.82 -5.97 9.55
C THR A 136 4.29 -6.15 9.19
N CYS A 137 4.98 -5.04 8.97
CA CYS A 137 6.44 -4.97 8.93
C CYS A 137 6.93 -4.16 10.14
N GLU A 138 8.14 -4.43 10.63
CA GLU A 138 8.78 -3.69 11.72
C GLU A 138 9.70 -2.63 11.15
N MET A 139 9.60 -1.38 11.62
CA MET A 139 10.54 -0.33 11.21
C MET A 139 11.90 -0.56 11.88
N ILE A 140 12.97 -0.19 11.19
CA ILE A 140 14.34 -0.25 11.71
C ILE A 140 14.71 1.14 12.23
N SER A 141 15.20 1.21 13.47
CA SER A 141 15.84 2.39 14.04
C SER A 141 17.36 2.26 13.92
N GLU A 142 18.03 3.38 13.68
CA GLU A 142 19.50 3.50 13.77
C GLU A 142 20.02 3.45 15.21
#